data_AF-A0A450T4B1-F1
#
_entry.id   AF-A0A450T4B1-F1
#
_cell.length_a   1.000
_cell.length_b   1.000
_cell.length_c   1.000
_cell.angle_alpha   90.00
_cell.angle_beta   90.00
_cell.angle_gamma   90.00
#
_symmetry.space_group_name_H-M   'P 1'
#
loop_
_entity.id
_entity.type
_entity.pdbx_description
1 polymer ?
#
loop_
_entity_poly.entity_id
_entity_poly.type
_entity_poly.pdbx_seq_one_letter_code
_entity_poly.pdbx_strand_id
1 'polypeptide(L)'
;HILEVDEAAYPEKYQPLVRLLHRAISNEDIRDVMDVEDEILRDFENLERHIDRQEEIIEKQGKTLGERNKTIKEQGKALEEKDKALEELRRQLQRLQASK
;
A
#
# COMPACT_ATOMS: atom_id res chain seq x y z
N HIS A 1 -18.70 -17.35 -22.82
CA HIS A 1 -18.31 -17.75 -24.19
C HIS A 1 -17.82 -19.17 -24.07
N ILE A 2 -18.51 -20.17 -24.65
CA ILE A 2 -18.08 -21.57 -24.51
C ILE A 2 -16.93 -21.79 -25.49
N LEU A 3 -15.73 -22.06 -24.97
CA LEU A 3 -14.58 -22.41 -25.79
C LEU A 3 -14.73 -23.87 -26.22
N GLU A 4 -15.02 -24.12 -27.50
CA GLU A 4 -14.98 -25.47 -28.04
C GLU A 4 -13.52 -25.88 -28.24
N VAL A 5 -13.06 -26.81 -27.41
CA VAL A 5 -11.69 -27.31 -27.41
C VAL A 5 -11.68 -28.70 -28.03
N ASP A 6 -10.86 -28.93 -29.05
CA ASP A 6 -10.71 -30.27 -29.63
C ASP A 6 -9.74 -31.10 -28.79
N GLU A 7 -10.20 -32.22 -28.23
CA GLU A 7 -9.38 -33.16 -27.45
C GLU A 7 -8.20 -33.70 -28.26
N ALA A 8 -8.40 -33.95 -29.57
CA ALA A 8 -7.37 -34.50 -30.44
C ALA A 8 -6.24 -33.49 -30.73
N ALA A 9 -6.46 -32.20 -30.46
CA ALA A 9 -5.45 -31.17 -30.60
C ALA A 9 -4.42 -31.17 -29.45
N TYR A 10 -4.66 -31.94 -28.38
CA TYR A 10 -3.77 -32.01 -27.20
C TYR A 10 -3.02 -33.34 -27.13
N PRO A 11 -1.77 -33.33 -26.61
CA PRO A 11 -1.02 -34.56 -26.37
C PRO A 11 -1.77 -35.54 -25.48
N GLU A 12 -1.61 -36.85 -25.72
CA GLU A 12 -2.31 -37.94 -25.01
C GLU A 12 -2.26 -37.82 -23.48
N LYS A 13 -1.15 -37.30 -22.94
CA LYS A 13 -0.98 -37.06 -21.50
C LYS A 13 -2.06 -36.13 -20.90
N TYR A 14 -2.56 -35.16 -21.68
CA TYR A 14 -3.51 -34.15 -21.23
C TYR A 14 -4.95 -34.43 -21.68
N GLN A 15 -5.17 -35.37 -22.61
CA GLN A 15 -6.50 -35.78 -23.06
C GLN A 15 -7.45 -36.18 -21.91
N PRO A 16 -7.01 -36.91 -20.86
CA PRO A 16 -7.87 -37.22 -19.72
C PRO A 16 -8.35 -35.96 -18.97
N LEU A 17 -7.50 -34.95 -18.86
CA LEU A 17 -7.85 -33.68 -18.21
C LEU A 17 -8.84 -32.88 -19.06
N VAL A 18 -8.62 -32.82 -20.38
CA VAL A 18 -9.54 -32.14 -21.32
C VAL A 18 -10.93 -32.79 -21.30
N ARG A 19 -11.01 -34.13 -21.23
CA ARG A 19 -12.29 -34.84 -21.06
C ARG A 19 -13.02 -34.46 -19.77
N LEU A 20 -12.30 -34.34 -18.66
CA LEU A 20 -12.89 -33.93 -17.38
C LEU A 20 -13.43 -32.50 -17.46
N LEU A 21 -12.69 -31.60 -18.11
CA LEU A 21 -13.12 -30.21 -18.33
C LEU A 21 -14.36 -30.14 -19.24
N HIS A 22 -14.40 -30.88 -20.34
CA HIS A 22 -15.61 -30.96 -21.18
C HIS A 22 -16.82 -31.49 -20.42
N ARG A 23 -16.61 -32.49 -19.56
CA ARG A 23 -17.68 -33.03 -18.71
C ARG A 23 -18.17 -32.00 -17.69
N ALA A 24 -17.27 -31.23 -17.09
CA ALA A 24 -17.62 -30.17 -16.15
C ALA A 24 -18.44 -29.06 -16.83
N ILE A 25 -18.01 -28.60 -18.01
CA ILE A 25 -18.71 -27.56 -18.80
C ILE A 25 -20.07 -28.06 -19.33
N SER A 26 -20.25 -29.38 -19.48
CA SER A 26 -21.54 -29.94 -19.91
C SER A 26 -22.61 -29.91 -18.80
N ASN A 27 -22.22 -29.71 -17.54
CA ASN A 27 -23.15 -29.63 -16.42
C ASN A 27 -23.50 -28.16 -16.12
N GLU A 28 -24.80 -27.82 -16.17
CA GLU A 28 -25.30 -26.46 -15.97
C GLU A 28 -25.01 -25.92 -14.57
N ASP A 29 -25.27 -26.70 -13.52
CA ASP A 29 -24.99 -26.29 -12.14
C ASP A 29 -23.50 -25.98 -11.92
N ILE A 30 -22.62 -26.76 -12.56
CA ILE A 30 -21.17 -26.56 -12.45
C ILE A 30 -20.76 -25.28 -13.20
N ARG A 31 -21.31 -25.03 -14.38
CA ARG A 31 -21.03 -23.80 -15.13
C ARG A 31 -21.46 -22.55 -14.37
N ASP A 32 -22.66 -22.55 -13.79
CA ASP A 32 -23.18 -21.40 -13.05
C ASP A 32 -22.31 -21.09 -11.83
N VAL A 33 -21.84 -22.14 -11.13
CA VAL A 33 -20.88 -21.98 -10.03
C VAL A 33 -19.56 -21.41 -10.53
N MET A 34 -19.01 -21.92 -11.64
CA MET A 34 -17.76 -21.41 -12.22
C MET A 34 -17.85 -19.94 -12.64
N ASP A 35 -18.97 -19.50 -13.22
CA ASP A 35 -19.16 -18.11 -13.63
C ASP A 35 -19.18 -17.16 -12.41
N VAL A 36 -19.82 -17.59 -11.31
CA VAL A 36 -19.83 -16.84 -10.04
C VAL A 36 -18.46 -16.84 -9.38
N GLU A 37 -17.75 -17.98 -9.39
CA GLU A 37 -16.37 -18.07 -8.88
C GLU A 37 -15.44 -17.13 -9.64
N ASP A 38 -15.57 -17.05 -10.96
CA ASP A 38 -14.81 -16.13 -11.80
C ASP A 38 -15.09 -14.65 -11.47
N GLU A 39 -16.34 -14.29 -11.13
CA GLU A 39 -16.68 -12.96 -10.62
C GLU A 39 -16.00 -12.67 -9.27
N ILE A 40 -16.09 -13.62 -8.34
CA ILE A 40 -15.48 -13.51 -7.01
C ILE A 40 -13.95 -13.38 -7.12
N LEU A 41 -13.31 -14.16 -8.00
CA LEU A 41 -11.87 -14.09 -8.23
C LEU A 41 -11.45 -12.72 -8.78
N ARG A 42 -12.20 -12.16 -9.74
CA ARG A 42 -11.94 -10.80 -10.25
C ARG A 42 -12.05 -9.75 -9.14
N ASP A 43 -13.02 -9.89 -8.25
CA ASP A 43 -13.20 -8.97 -7.12
C ASP A 43 -12.06 -9.08 -6.12
N PHE A 44 -11.57 -10.29 -5.83
CA PHE A 44 -10.39 -10.48 -5.00
C PHE A 44 -9.14 -9.84 -5.61
N GLU A 45 -8.89 -10.02 -6.91
CA GLU A 45 -7.78 -9.34 -7.57
C GLU A 45 -7.91 -7.81 -7.52
N ASN A 46 -9.13 -7.29 -7.67
CA ASN A 46 -9.39 -5.85 -7.54
C ASN A 46 -9.10 -5.34 -6.14
N LEU A 47 -9.47 -6.12 -5.12
CA LEU A 47 -9.21 -5.81 -3.72
C LEU A 47 -7.71 -5.83 -3.41
N GLU A 48 -6.98 -6.84 -3.88
CA GLU A 48 -5.53 -6.93 -3.73
C GLU A 48 -4.84 -5.70 -4.33
N ARG A 49 -5.19 -5.34 -5.58
CA ARG A 49 -4.71 -4.10 -6.22
C ARG A 49 -5.07 -2.84 -5.42
N HIS A 50 -6.20 -2.84 -4.71
CA HIS A 50 -6.59 -1.71 -3.86
C HIS A 50 -5.73 -1.63 -2.60
N ILE A 51 -5.46 -2.78 -1.97
CA ILE A 51 -4.59 -2.89 -0.79
C ILE A 51 -3.18 -2.42 -1.14
N ASP A 52 -2.59 -2.89 -2.25
CA ASP A 52 -1.25 -2.47 -2.69
C ASP A 52 -1.13 -0.94 -2.83
N ARG A 53 -2.14 -0.32 -3.44
CA ARG A 53 -2.20 1.14 -3.58
C ARG A 53 -2.32 1.85 -2.23
N GLN A 54 -3.10 1.29 -1.31
CA GLN A 54 -3.22 1.85 0.04
C GLN A 54 -1.90 1.74 0.82
N GLU A 55 -1.19 0.61 0.70
CA GLU A 55 0.13 0.43 1.31
C GLU A 55 1.14 1.44 0.77
N GLU A 56 1.17 1.68 -0.55
CA GLU A 56 2.04 2.69 -1.15
C GLU A 56 1.73 4.10 -0.63
N ILE A 57 0.45 4.44 -0.48
CA ILE A 57 0.01 5.72 0.08
C ILE A 57 0.47 5.85 1.55
N ILE A 58 0.28 4.81 2.36
CA ILE A 58 0.69 4.77 3.76
C ILE A 58 2.21 4.92 3.88
N GLU A 59 2.97 4.24 3.04
CA GLU A 59 4.43 4.34 3.04
C GLU A 59 4.90 5.77 2.72
N LYS A 60 4.31 6.40 1.68
CA LYS A 60 4.59 7.80 1.33
C LYS A 60 4.23 8.75 2.47
N GLN A 61 3.08 8.58 3.09
CA GLN A 61 2.66 9.37 4.27
C GLN A 61 3.64 9.19 5.44
N GLY A 62 4.09 7.96 5.70
CA GLY A 62 5.10 7.66 6.71
C GLY A 62 6.41 8.39 6.47
N LYS A 63 6.91 8.42 5.22
CA LYS A 63 8.10 9.18 4.83
C LYS A 63 7.92 10.68 5.06
N THR A 64 6.80 11.26 4.60
CA THR A 64 6.50 12.69 4.80
C THR A 64 6.38 13.06 6.28
N LEU A 65 5.76 12.21 7.11
CA LEU A 65 5.71 12.42 8.56
C LEU A 65 7.09 12.34 9.21
N GLY A 66 7.93 11.40 8.77
CA GLY A 66 9.32 11.29 9.20
C GLY A 66 10.13 12.55 8.92
N GLU A 67 9.99 13.11 7.72
CA GLU A 67 10.63 14.38 7.34
C GLU A 67 10.13 15.56 8.19
N ARG A 68 8.81 15.69 8.34
CA ARG A 68 8.22 16.73 9.20
C ARG A 68 8.72 16.66 10.64
N ASN A 69 8.83 15.45 11.20
CA ASN A 69 9.36 15.26 12.54
C ASN A 69 10.83 15.69 12.67
N LYS A 70 11.66 15.46 11.64
CA LYS A 70 13.04 15.98 11.61
C LYS A 70 13.05 17.51 11.61
N THR A 71 12.25 18.14 10.76
CA THR A 71 12.13 19.61 10.72
C THR A 71 11.67 20.19 12.04
N ILE A 72 10.65 19.60 12.68
CA ILE A 72 10.16 20.05 14.00
C ILE A 72 11.28 19.94 15.05
N LYS A 73 12.06 18.84 15.03
CA LYS A 73 13.18 18.66 15.95
C LYS A 73 14.27 19.71 15.75
N GLU A 74 14.58 20.05 14.51
CA GLU A 74 15.55 21.12 14.18
C GLU A 74 15.05 22.49 14.62
N GLN A 75 13.77 22.80 14.39
CA GLN A 75 13.14 24.03 14.86
C GLN A 75 13.15 24.13 16.39
N GLY A 76 12.90 23.03 17.10
CA GLY A 76 12.99 22.97 18.56
C GLY A 76 14.38 23.31 19.07
N LYS A 77 15.43 22.74 18.47
CA LYS A 77 16.83 23.08 18.82
C LYS A 77 17.16 24.55 18.54
N ALA A 78 16.73 25.08 17.40
CA ALA A 78 16.96 26.48 17.06
C ALA A 78 16.24 27.44 18.03
N LEU A 79 15.06 27.06 18.55
CA LEU A 79 14.37 27.82 19.59
C LEU A 79 15.13 27.78 20.92
N GLU A 80 15.60 26.61 21.35
CA GLU A 80 16.41 26.49 22.57
C GLU A 80 17.70 27.34 22.51
N GLU A 81 18.36 27.40 21.34
CA GLU A 81 19.53 28.26 21.14
C GLU A 81 19.18 29.75 21.22
N LYS A 82 18.06 30.16 20.63
CA LYS A 82 17.57 31.54 20.72
C LYS A 82 17.21 31.93 22.15
N ASP A 83 16.58 31.04 22.91
CA ASP A 83 16.23 31.30 24.30
C ASP A 83 17.48 31.49 25.16
N LYS A 84 18.51 30.64 24.99
CA LYS A 84 19.81 30.81 25.67
C LYS A 84 20.46 32.14 25.32
N ALA A 85 20.48 32.51 24.04
CA ALA A 85 21.04 33.79 23.60
C ALA A 85 20.28 34.99 24.20
N LEU A 86 18.95 34.92 24.27
CA LEU A 86 18.12 35.94 24.90
C LEU A 86 18.38 36.05 26.41
N GLU A 87 18.53 34.94 27.11
CA GLU A 87 18.89 34.94 28.53
C GLU A 87 20.25 35.59 28.78
N GLU A 88 21.24 35.28 27.94
CA GLU A 88 22.56 35.88 28.04
C GLU A 88 22.53 37.39 27.77
N LEU A 89 21.79 37.83 26.74
CA LEU A 89 21.60 39.24 26.44
C LEU A 89 20.91 39.98 27.61
N ARG A 90 19.90 39.36 28.23
CA ARG A 90 19.21 39.90 29.42
C ARG A 90 20.18 40.05 30.60
N ARG A 91 21.05 39.07 30.85
CA ARG A 91 22.07 39.14 31.90
C ARG A 91 23.07 40.26 31.63
N GLN A 92 23.52 40.43 30.39
CA GLN A 92 24.42 41.52 30.00
C GLN A 92 23.77 42.90 30.21
N LEU A 93 22.51 43.07 29.79
CA LEU A 93 21.73 44.30 30.02
C LEU A 93 21.60 44.64 31.50
N GLN A 94 21.28 43.67 32.35
CA GLN A 94 21.19 43.87 33.80
C GLN A 94 22.53 44.32 34.40
N ARG A 95 23.64 43.73 33.96
CA ARG A 95 24.99 44.15 34.42
C ARG A 95 25.32 45.58 34.00
N LEU A 96 24.98 45.97 32.77
CA LEU A 96 25.19 47.34 32.27
C LEU A 96 24.33 48.36 33.02
N GLN A 97 23.10 48.01 33.36
CA GLN A 97 22.21 48.86 34.17
C GLN A 97 22.69 49.00 35.62
N ALA A 98 23.25 47.94 36.21
CA ALA A 98 23.81 47.97 37.56
C ALA A 98 25.17 48.69 37.67
N SER A 99 25.85 48.90 36.55
CA SER A 99 27.15 49.59 36.47
C SER A 99 27.01 51.10 36.16
N LYS A 100 25.79 51.60 35.97
CA LYS A 100 25.46 53.01 35.73
C LYS A 100 24.91 53.66 37.00
#